data_AF-A0A066VLJ1-F1
#
_entry.id   AF-A0A066VLJ1-F1
#
_cell.length_a   1.000
_cell.length_b   1.000
_cell.length_c   1.000
_cell.angle_alpha   90.00
_cell.angle_beta   90.00
_cell.angle_gamma   90.00
#
_symmetry.space_group_name_H-M   'P 1'
#
loop_
_entity.id
_entity.type
_entity.pdbx_description
1 polymer ?
#
loop_
_entity_poly.entity_id
_entity_poly.type
_entity_poly.pdbx_seq_one_letter_code
_entity_poly.pdbx_strand_id
1 'polypeptide(L)'
;MPPVGHPLRARAIGLYKTLHRLGREYPEPSYNFLGKLRSMSAKNANLTENAEVEKILALGEHIQKETEALYSLKKYRTLRRRYIPED
;
A
#
# COMPACT_ATOMS: atom_id res chain seq x y z
N MET A 1 8.18 0.47 -10.88
CA MET A 1 7.32 1.50 -11.47
C MET A 1 7.57 1.47 -12.96
N PRO A 2 6.55 1.26 -13.79
CA PRO A 2 6.75 1.07 -15.22
C PRO A 2 7.53 2.24 -15.87
N PRO A 3 8.29 1.96 -16.94
CA PRO A 3 9.11 2.96 -17.63
C PRO A 3 8.24 4.05 -18.27
N VAL A 4 8.83 5.21 -18.53
CA VAL A 4 8.14 6.34 -19.18
C VAL A 4 7.58 5.90 -20.53
N GLY A 5 6.35 6.31 -20.84
CA GLY A 5 5.62 5.89 -22.05
C GLY A 5 4.79 4.62 -21.88
N HIS A 6 4.96 3.86 -20.79
CA HIS A 6 4.14 2.68 -20.52
C HIS A 6 2.69 3.08 -20.19
N PRO A 7 1.66 2.43 -20.80
CA PRO A 7 0.25 2.83 -20.64
C PRO A 7 -0.21 2.78 -19.17
N LEU A 8 0.23 1.78 -18.42
CA LEU A 8 -0.14 1.60 -17.01
C LEU A 8 0.66 2.46 -16.01
N ARG A 9 1.59 3.31 -16.48
CA ARG A 9 2.46 4.08 -15.59
C ARG A 9 1.69 5.09 -14.74
N ALA A 10 0.67 5.73 -15.31
CA ALA A 10 -0.16 6.69 -14.59
C ALA A 10 -0.87 6.03 -13.39
N ARG A 11 -1.45 4.83 -13.60
CA ARG A 11 -2.07 4.01 -12.56
C ARG A 11 -1.05 3.64 -11.48
N ALA A 12 0.14 3.20 -11.87
CA ALA A 12 1.22 2.88 -10.94
C ALA A 12 1.64 4.08 -10.07
N ILE A 13 1.68 5.29 -10.62
CA ILE A 13 1.98 6.52 -9.87
C ILE A 13 0.87 6.83 -8.86
N GLY A 14 -0.39 6.71 -9.28
CA GLY A 14 -1.53 6.89 -8.40
C GLY A 14 -1.45 5.97 -7.19
N LEU A 15 -1.29 4.67 -7.45
CA LEU A 15 -1.17 3.64 -6.41
C LEU A 15 0.02 3.89 -5.48
N TYR A 16 1.19 4.24 -6.03
CA TYR A 16 2.37 4.58 -5.24
C TYR A 16 2.11 5.74 -4.27
N LYS A 17 1.47 6.82 -4.73
CA LYS A 17 1.14 7.97 -3.88
C LYS A 17 0.17 7.59 -2.77
N THR A 18 -0.84 6.78 -3.08
CA THR A 18 -1.80 6.27 -2.10
C THR A 18 -1.10 5.42 -1.03
N LEU A 19 -0.31 4.44 -1.44
CA LEU A 19 0.48 3.59 -0.53
C LEU A 19 1.50 4.40 0.28
N HIS A 20 2.13 5.41 -0.32
CA HIS A 20 3.07 6.27 0.39
C HIS A 20 2.36 7.10 1.47
N ARG A 21 1.14 7.58 1.22
CA ARG A 21 0.33 8.27 2.23
C ARG A 21 -0.04 7.32 3.36
N LEU A 22 -0.59 6.15 3.04
CA LEU A 22 -0.94 5.13 4.03
C LEU A 22 0.28 4.69 4.85
N GLY A 23 1.44 4.53 4.21
CA GLY A 23 2.67 4.10 4.87
C GLY A 23 3.26 5.10 5.88
N ARG A 24 2.90 6.39 5.82
CA ARG A 24 3.34 7.40 6.80
C ARG A 24 2.71 7.20 8.19
N GLU A 25 1.48 6.70 8.22
CA GLU A 25 0.70 6.50 9.43
C GLU A 25 0.77 5.04 9.92
N TYR A 26 1.62 4.22 9.30
CA TYR A 26 1.68 2.79 9.56
C TYR A 26 2.04 2.56 11.05
N PRO A 27 1.27 1.74 11.78
CA PRO A 27 1.35 1.72 13.23
C PRO A 27 2.64 1.10 13.79
N GLU A 28 3.39 0.37 12.97
CA GLU A 28 4.66 -0.25 13.35
C GLU A 28 5.85 0.49 12.69
N PRO A 29 6.59 1.34 13.42
CA PRO A 29 7.70 2.12 12.87
C PRO A 29 8.86 1.24 12.37
N SER A 30 9.10 0.10 13.02
CA SER A 30 10.20 -0.81 12.65
C SER A 30 9.98 -1.52 11.30
N TYR A 31 8.73 -1.57 10.82
CA TYR A 31 8.37 -2.27 9.59
C TYR A 31 9.00 -1.66 8.33
N ASN A 32 9.40 -0.37 8.38
CA ASN A 32 9.97 0.40 7.28
C ASN A 32 9.15 0.32 5.99
N PHE A 33 7.84 0.62 6.10
CA PHE A 33 6.89 0.51 4.98
C PHE A 33 7.35 1.29 3.75
N LEU A 34 7.74 2.56 3.92
CA LEU A 34 8.16 3.43 2.82
C LEU A 34 9.45 2.96 2.15
N GLY A 35 10.39 2.39 2.92
CA GLY A 35 11.60 1.79 2.37
C GLY A 35 11.30 0.60 1.47
N LYS A 36 10.39 -0.29 1.91
CA LYS A 36 9.92 -1.43 1.12
C LYS A 36 9.19 -0.99 -0.14
N LEU A 37 8.31 0.01 -0.03
CA LEU A 37 7.57 0.57 -1.18
C LEU A 37 8.52 1.15 -2.24
N ARG A 38 9.55 1.91 -1.81
CA ARG A 38 10.58 2.45 -2.71
C ARG A 38 11.39 1.33 -3.36
N SER A 39 11.83 0.33 -2.57
CA SER A 39 12.59 -0.81 -3.08
C SER A 39 11.79 -1.60 -4.13
N MET A 40 10.53 -1.92 -3.85
CA MET A 40 9.64 -2.60 -4.80
C MET A 40 9.42 -1.77 -6.06
N SER A 41 9.26 -0.45 -5.92
CA SER A 41 9.10 0.45 -7.07
C SER A 41 10.35 0.50 -7.93
N ALA A 42 11.54 0.49 -7.33
CA ALA A 42 12.82 0.48 -8.05
C ALA A 42 13.08 -0.87 -8.74
N LYS A 43 12.84 -2.00 -8.06
CA LYS A 43 13.01 -3.36 -8.63
C LYS A 43 12.18 -3.57 -9.89
N ASN A 44 10.98 -3.00 -9.91
CA ASN A 44 10.03 -3.12 -11.02
C ASN A 44 10.12 -1.92 -12.00
N ALA A 45 11.26 -1.21 -12.06
CA ALA A 45 11.41 0.01 -12.87
C ALA A 45 11.44 -0.27 -14.39
N ASN A 46 12.02 -1.42 -14.77
CA ASN A 46 12.29 -1.79 -16.15
C ASN A 46 11.27 -2.78 -16.73
N LEU A 47 10.16 -3.05 -16.02
CA LEU A 47 9.12 -3.95 -16.50
C LEU A 47 8.37 -3.32 -17.67
N THR A 48 8.41 -3.96 -18.83
CA THR A 48 7.75 -3.53 -20.07
C THR A 48 6.50 -4.32 -20.39
N GLU A 49 6.39 -5.56 -19.90
CA GLU A 49 5.27 -6.44 -20.19
C GLU A 49 4.02 -6.02 -19.41
N ASN A 50 2.94 -5.72 -20.12
CA ASN A 50 1.68 -5.26 -19.53
C ASN A 50 1.15 -6.26 -18.48
N ALA A 51 1.23 -7.56 -18.77
CA ALA A 51 0.73 -8.60 -17.86
C ALA A 51 1.51 -8.65 -16.54
N GLU A 52 2.81 -8.38 -16.56
CA GLU A 52 3.64 -8.34 -15.35
C GLU A 52 3.38 -7.08 -14.54
N VAL A 53 3.22 -5.94 -15.21
CA VAL A 53 2.86 -4.67 -14.57
C VAL A 53 1.49 -4.78 -13.89
N GLU A 54 0.50 -5.39 -14.54
CA GLU A 54 -0.82 -5.64 -13.94
C GLU A 54 -0.72 -6.52 -12.68
N LYS A 55 0.10 -7.58 -12.70
CA LYS A 55 0.31 -8.43 -11.50
C LYS A 55 0.87 -7.63 -10.33
N ILE A 56 1.87 -6.77 -10.58
CA ILE A 56 2.46 -5.93 -9.53
C ILE A 56 1.48 -4.87 -9.02
N LEU A 57 0.65 -4.31 -9.92
CA LEU A 57 -0.41 -3.39 -9.53
C LEU A 57 -1.46 -4.07 -8.66
N ALA A 58 -1.91 -5.27 -9.05
CA ALA A 58 -2.86 -6.06 -8.27
C ALA A 58 -2.32 -6.37 -6.86
N LEU A 59 -1.03 -6.72 -6.75
CA LEU A 59 -0.37 -6.89 -5.46
C LEU A 59 -0.37 -5.59 -4.63
N GLY A 60 -0.06 -4.45 -5.25
CA GLY A 60 -0.09 -3.16 -4.56
C GLY A 60 -1.50 -2.76 -4.09
N GLU A 61 -2.54 -3.07 -4.87
CA GLU A 61 -3.94 -2.86 -4.50
C GLU A 61 -4.38 -3.77 -3.34
N HIS A 62 -3.87 -5.02 -3.30
CA HIS A 62 -4.07 -5.90 -2.16
C HIS A 62 -3.47 -5.31 -0.88
N ILE A 63 -2.20 -4.87 -0.94
CA ILE A 63 -1.51 -4.25 0.20
C ILE A 63 -2.26 -2.99 0.67
N GLN A 64 -2.80 -2.19 -0.26
CA GLN A 64 -3.63 -1.03 0.09
C GLN A 64 -4.82 -1.46 0.95
N LYS A 65 -5.60 -2.44 0.47
CA LYS A 65 -6.80 -2.94 1.18
C LYS A 65 -6.46 -3.51 2.56
N GLU A 66 -5.39 -4.30 2.66
CA GLU A 66 -4.93 -4.84 3.94
C GLU A 66 -4.55 -3.72 4.93
N THR A 67 -3.85 -2.70 4.44
CA THR A 67 -3.45 -1.56 5.27
C THR A 67 -4.66 -0.76 5.75
N GLU A 68 -5.64 -0.52 4.88
CA GLU A 68 -6.91 0.13 5.23
C GLU A 68 -7.75 -0.68 6.23
N ALA A 69 -7.78 -2.01 6.06
CA ALA A 69 -8.44 -2.92 7.00
C ALA A 69 -7.76 -2.87 8.37
N LEU A 70 -6.43 -2.81 8.42
CA LEU A 70 -5.67 -2.69 9.65
C LEU A 70 -5.97 -1.38 10.39
N TYR A 71 -6.11 -0.26 9.67
CA TYR A 71 -6.56 1.00 10.26
C TYR A 71 -7.99 0.92 10.79
N SER A 72 -8.89 0.31 10.02
CA SER A 72 -10.28 0.09 10.43
C SER A 72 -10.35 -0.74 11.72
N LEU A 73 -9.54 -1.79 11.81
CA LEU A 73 -9.45 -2.66 12.99
C LEU A 73 -8.89 -1.93 14.20
N LYS A 74 -7.84 -1.10 14.02
CA LYS A 74 -7.30 -0.25 15.09
C LYS A 74 -8.38 0.69 15.63
N LYS A 75 -9.13 1.35 14.75
CA LYS A 75 -10.24 2.24 15.13
C LYS A 75 -11.33 1.47 15.90
N TYR A 76 -11.75 0.31 15.38
CA TYR A 76 -12.75 -0.54 16.03
C TYR A 76 -12.32 -0.97 17.44
N ARG A 77 -11.08 -1.47 17.59
CA ARG A 77 -10.52 -1.87 18.90
C ARG A 77 -10.54 -0.73 19.92
N THR A 78 -10.17 0.48 19.49
CA THR A 78 -10.20 1.66 20.36
C THR A 78 -11.62 2.03 20.78
N LEU A 79 -12.57 2.02 19.86
CA LEU A 79 -13.98 2.32 20.16
C LEU A 79 -14.58 1.28 21.11
N ARG A 80 -14.35 -0.01 20.85
CA ARG A 80 -14.83 -1.11 21.71
C ARG A 80 -14.34 -0.95 23.14
N ARG A 81 -13.03 -0.70 23.35
CA ARG A 81 -12.47 -0.48 24.70
C ARG A 81 -13.05 0.73 25.43
N ARG A 82 -13.46 1.77 24.69
CA ARG A 82 -13.94 3.02 25.30
C ARG A 82 -15.42 2.95 25.67
N TYR A 83 -16.23 2.26 24.88
CA TYR A 83 -17.69 2.36 24.94
C TYR A 83 -18.41 1.05 25.28
N ILE A 84 -17.74 -0.10 25.21
CA ILE A 84 -18.33 -1.39 25.59
C ILE A 84 -17.78 -1.73 26.98
N PRO A 85 -18.62 -1.73 28.03
CA PRO A 85 -18.24 -2.24 29.35
C PRO A 85 -17.83 -3.71 29.22
N GLU A 86 -16.77 -4.12 29.91
CA GLU A 86 -16.48 -5.55 30.10
C GLU A 86 -17.47 -6.02 31.18
N ASP A 87 -18.55 -6.71 30.77
CA ASP A 87 -19.46 -7.41 31.69
C ASP A 87 -18.75 -8.59 32.39
#